data_AF-A0AAD9ZVE9-F1
#
_entry.id   AF-A0AAD9ZVE9-F1
#
_cell.length_a   1.000
_cell.length_b   1.000
_cell.length_c   1.000
_cell.angle_alpha   90.00
_cell.angle_beta   90.00
_cell.angle_gamma   90.00
#
_symmetry.space_group_name_H-M   'P 1'
#
loop_
_entity.id
_entity.type
_entity.pdbx_description
1 polymer ?
#
loop_
_entity_poly.entity_id
_entity_poly.type
_entity_poly.pdbx_seq_one_letter_code
_entity_poly.pdbx_strand_id
1 'polypeptide(L)'
;MWAVVVTEGCRKIKLQYYGFKLASAAREDSQITEVEPYIPFNINPSGMQPVLTTTYLLAFPSILASILGSPFWEHVKQILNPETSVGAAPWVYYSIYAFFVFLFNIFDIANLPKEIADYLNKMGARIPNLKPGKATIEYLTKIQASTRFWGGLLLSLLATTSTILDRYLRSINEGFSIGFTSVLIIVGSIIELRRSYQAYNVMPSLSEALKRYGV
;
A
#
# COMPACT_ATOMS: atom_id res chain seq x y z
N MET A 1 3.20 6.80 14.17
CA MET A 1 4.58 6.52 13.72
C MET A 1 4.67 5.24 12.89
N TRP A 2 4.24 4.08 13.40
CA TRP A 2 4.28 2.81 12.66
C TRP A 2 3.45 2.77 11.38
N ALA A 3 2.24 3.36 11.36
CA ALA A 3 1.43 3.48 10.16
C ALA A 3 2.16 4.24 9.03
N VAL A 4 2.85 5.33 9.39
CA VAL A 4 3.66 6.11 8.45
C VAL A 4 4.82 5.30 7.90
N VAL A 5 5.49 4.48 8.71
CA VAL A 5 6.60 3.62 8.26
C VAL A 5 6.13 2.55 7.28
N VAL A 6 4.95 1.95 7.53
CA VAL A 6 4.38 0.94 6.61
C VAL A 6 3.94 1.57 5.29
N THR A 7 3.43 2.80 5.31
CA THR A 7 2.99 3.48 4.10
C THR A 7 4.13 4.13 3.32
N GLU A 8 5.07 4.81 3.99
CA GLU A 8 6.17 5.60 3.40
C GLU A 8 7.47 4.83 3.23
N GLY A 9 7.58 3.62 3.80
CA GLY A 9 8.75 2.79 3.59
C GLY A 9 8.89 2.42 2.11
N CYS A 10 10.03 2.76 1.51
CA CYS A 10 10.32 2.48 0.10
C CYS A 10 11.71 1.90 -0.06
N ARG A 11 11.83 0.85 -0.88
CA ARG A 11 13.11 0.34 -1.34
C ARG A 11 13.52 1.08 -2.61
N LYS A 12 14.63 1.82 -2.55
CA LYS A 12 15.17 2.54 -3.70
C LYS A 12 15.91 1.58 -4.64
N ILE A 13 15.52 1.54 -5.91
CA ILE A 13 16.20 0.76 -6.96
C ILE A 13 16.90 1.74 -7.89
N LYS A 14 18.24 1.68 -7.95
CA LYS A 14 19.05 2.57 -8.79
C LYS A 14 18.79 2.32 -10.27
N LEU A 15 18.78 3.39 -11.06
CA LEU A 15 18.62 3.40 -12.50
C LEU A 15 19.83 4.00 -13.21
N GLN A 16 19.98 3.65 -14.47
CA GLN A 16 20.91 4.27 -15.41
C GLN A 16 20.15 4.58 -16.70
N TYR A 17 20.22 5.82 -17.17
CA TYR A 17 19.62 6.22 -18.45
C TYR A 17 20.63 6.04 -19.60
N TYR A 18 20.15 5.62 -20.77
CA TYR A 18 20.98 5.40 -21.96
C TYR A 18 21.46 6.69 -22.65
N GLY A 19 20.92 7.88 -22.31
CA GLY A 19 21.20 9.13 -23.04
C GLY A 19 21.75 10.32 -22.23
N PHE A 20 21.71 10.28 -20.89
CA PHE A 20 22.00 11.48 -20.09
C PHE A 20 23.49 11.76 -19.85
N LYS A 21 24.38 10.78 -20.12
CA LYS A 21 25.83 10.99 -19.96
C LYS A 21 26.42 12.02 -20.95
N LEU A 22 25.78 12.24 -22.10
CA LEU A 22 26.31 13.15 -23.13
C LEU A 22 25.91 14.62 -22.90
N ALA A 23 24.77 14.89 -22.25
CA ALA A 23 24.33 16.27 -21.94
C ALA A 23 24.98 16.84 -20.67
N SER A 24 25.34 15.97 -19.71
CA SER A 24 26.02 16.37 -18.48
C SER A 24 27.54 16.57 -18.64
N ALA A 25 28.15 15.99 -19.68
CA ALA A 25 29.59 16.17 -19.96
C ALA A 25 29.92 17.52 -20.64
N ALA A 26 28.92 18.23 -21.17
CA ALA A 26 29.11 19.50 -21.90
C ALA A 26 28.90 20.75 -21.03
N ARG A 27 28.61 20.60 -19.73
CA ARG A 27 28.33 21.72 -18.82
C ARG A 27 29.23 21.64 -17.60
N GLU A 28 30.47 22.04 -17.82
CA GLU A 28 31.59 22.07 -16.86
C GLU A 28 31.33 23.00 -15.65
N ASP A 29 30.24 23.77 -15.63
CA ASP A 29 29.98 24.82 -14.64
C ASP A 29 28.59 24.77 -13.96
N SER A 30 27.95 23.60 -13.90
CA SER A 30 26.74 23.47 -13.09
C SER A 30 26.93 22.41 -12.02
N GLN A 31 26.91 22.84 -10.74
CA GLN A 31 26.72 22.00 -9.56
C GLN A 31 25.34 21.33 -9.59
N ILE A 32 25.05 20.56 -10.62
CA ILE A 32 23.90 19.67 -10.63
C ILE A 32 24.38 18.46 -9.85
N THR A 33 24.06 18.46 -8.56
CA THR A 33 24.14 17.27 -7.71
C THR A 33 23.68 16.09 -8.55
N GLU A 34 24.56 15.13 -8.86
CA GLU A 34 24.20 13.88 -9.52
C GLU A 34 23.23 13.14 -8.58
N VAL A 35 21.96 13.50 -8.61
CA VAL A 35 20.92 12.77 -7.90
C VAL A 35 20.80 11.46 -8.65
N GLU A 36 21.43 10.41 -8.11
CA GLU A 36 21.33 9.05 -8.66
C GLU A 36 19.85 8.74 -8.90
N PRO A 37 19.42 8.54 -10.15
CA PRO A 37 18.03 8.29 -10.43
C PRO A 37 17.64 6.94 -9.84
N TYR A 38 16.51 6.89 -9.13
CA TYR A 38 16.00 5.67 -8.51
C TYR A 38 14.49 5.55 -8.69
N ILE A 39 14.01 4.31 -8.76
CA ILE A 39 12.58 4.01 -8.61
C ILE A 39 12.31 3.72 -7.14
N PRO A 40 11.38 4.44 -6.49
CA PRO A 40 10.89 4.03 -5.18
C PRO A 40 9.95 2.82 -5.35
N PHE A 41 10.37 1.67 -4.83
CA PHE A 41 9.49 0.51 -4.69
C PHE A 41 8.85 0.56 -3.30
N ASN A 42 7.60 1.03 -3.22
CA ASN A 42 6.90 1.20 -1.95
C ASN A 42 6.66 -0.16 -1.29
N ILE A 43 6.75 -0.19 0.05
CA ILE A 43 6.52 -1.42 0.83
C ILE A 43 5.07 -1.88 0.73
N ASN A 44 4.16 -0.90 0.74
CA ASN A 44 2.74 -1.12 0.50
C ASN A 44 2.21 -0.12 -0.54
N PRO A 45 2.26 -0.47 -1.84
CA PRO A 45 1.77 0.41 -2.90
C PRO A 45 0.26 0.63 -2.86
N SER A 46 -0.52 -0.30 -2.28
CA SER A 46 -1.99 -0.21 -2.16
C SER A 46 -2.48 0.67 -1.00
N GLY A 47 -1.57 1.25 -0.21
CA GLY A 47 -1.94 2.08 0.93
C GLY A 47 -2.88 1.34 1.90
N MET A 48 -4.05 1.93 2.17
CA MET A 48 -5.03 1.37 3.12
C MET A 48 -6.10 0.49 2.47
N GLN A 49 -6.06 0.32 1.14
CA GLN A 49 -7.07 -0.44 0.40
C GLN A 49 -7.30 -1.87 0.94
N PRO A 50 -6.27 -2.68 1.27
CA PRO A 50 -6.49 -4.04 1.79
C PRO A 50 -7.25 -4.09 3.12
N VAL A 51 -7.06 -3.08 3.98
CA VAL A 51 -7.73 -2.97 5.27
C VAL A 51 -9.21 -2.61 5.08
N LEU A 52 -9.50 -1.69 4.15
CA LEU A 52 -10.86 -1.33 3.77
C LEU A 52 -11.62 -2.51 3.16
N THR A 53 -11.02 -3.20 2.18
CA THR A 53 -11.63 -4.36 1.52
C THR A 53 -11.96 -5.46 2.52
N THR A 54 -11.07 -5.74 3.47
CA THR A 54 -11.33 -6.72 4.54
C THR A 54 -12.50 -6.30 5.41
N THR A 55 -12.56 -5.02 5.79
CA THR A 55 -13.62 -4.49 6.67
C THR A 55 -14.99 -4.58 6.00
N TYR A 56 -15.09 -4.23 4.72
CA TYR A 56 -16.33 -4.37 3.96
C TYR A 56 -16.72 -5.84 3.74
N LEU A 57 -15.76 -6.71 3.46
CA LEU A 57 -16.01 -8.14 3.29
C LEU A 57 -16.56 -8.78 4.58
N LEU A 58 -16.01 -8.41 5.74
CA LEU A 58 -16.50 -8.92 7.03
C LEU A 58 -17.81 -8.26 7.46
N ALA A 59 -18.07 -7.01 7.08
CA ALA A 59 -19.36 -6.37 7.35
C ALA A 59 -20.50 -6.98 6.53
N PHE A 60 -20.22 -7.46 5.31
CA PHE A 60 -21.23 -7.91 4.36
C PHE A 60 -22.12 -9.06 4.88
N PRO A 61 -21.58 -10.16 5.45
CA PRO A 61 -22.41 -11.21 6.03
C PRO A 61 -23.23 -10.76 7.24
N SER A 62 -22.72 -9.83 8.04
CA SER A 62 -23.43 -9.30 9.22
C SER A 62 -24.67 -8.48 8.82
N ILE A 63 -24.55 -7.72 7.73
CA ILE A 63 -25.67 -6.97 7.14
C ILE A 63 -26.71 -7.95 6.58
N LEU A 64 -26.28 -8.97 5.82
CA LEU A 64 -27.19 -9.99 5.29
C LEU A 64 -27.90 -10.78 6.39
N ALA A 65 -27.20 -11.13 7.47
CA ALA A 65 -27.80 -11.78 8.63
C ALA A 65 -28.91 -10.96 9.26
N SER A 66 -28.71 -9.65 9.37
CA SER A 66 -29.67 -8.73 9.95
C SER A 66 -30.94 -8.57 9.10
N ILE A 67 -30.85 -8.84 7.78
CA ILE A 67 -31.98 -8.72 6.85
C ILE A 67 -32.71 -10.07 6.67
N LEU A 68 -31.98 -11.18 6.61
CA LEU A 68 -32.53 -12.51 6.27
C LEU A 68 -32.97 -13.33 7.49
N GLY A 69 -32.52 -13.02 8.71
CA GLY A 69 -32.96 -13.65 9.96
C GLY A 69 -32.85 -15.18 10.01
N SER A 70 -31.99 -15.78 9.18
CA SER A 70 -31.84 -17.23 9.06
C SER A 70 -30.76 -17.76 10.02
N PRO A 71 -30.94 -18.96 10.62
CA PRO A 71 -30.05 -19.49 11.66
C PRO A 71 -28.61 -19.67 11.21
N PHE A 72 -28.37 -19.89 9.91
CA PHE A 72 -27.01 -19.92 9.33
C PHE A 72 -26.33 -18.56 9.41
N TRP A 73 -27.07 -17.50 9.08
CA TRP A 73 -26.56 -16.14 9.09
C TRP A 73 -26.41 -15.59 10.52
N GLU A 74 -27.26 -16.01 11.45
CA GLU A 74 -27.11 -15.73 12.89
C GLU A 74 -25.80 -16.32 13.45
N HIS A 75 -25.41 -17.53 13.01
CA HIS A 75 -24.15 -18.17 13.39
C HIS A 75 -22.94 -17.44 12.80
N VAL A 76 -23.03 -17.01 11.54
CA VAL A 76 -22.00 -16.18 10.90
C VAL A 76 -21.87 -14.83 11.62
N LYS A 77 -22.99 -14.21 12.01
CA LYS A 77 -23.00 -12.99 12.83
C LYS A 77 -22.35 -13.22 14.19
N GLN A 78 -22.58 -14.35 14.86
CA GLN A 78 -21.91 -14.65 16.14
C GLN A 78 -20.39 -14.84 16.01
N ILE A 79 -19.90 -15.34 14.86
CA ILE A 79 -18.46 -15.50 14.60
C ILE A 79 -17.82 -14.17 14.16
N LEU A 80 -18.56 -13.33 13.43
CA LEU A 80 -18.08 -12.04 12.90
C LEU A 80 -18.29 -10.85 13.83
N ASN A 81 -19.10 -10.98 14.89
CA ASN A 81 -19.43 -9.87 15.76
C ASN A 81 -18.68 -9.97 17.11
N PRO A 82 -17.76 -9.03 17.41
CA PRO A 82 -16.93 -9.10 18.61
C PRO A 82 -17.69 -8.88 19.94
N GLU A 83 -18.93 -8.42 19.88
CA GLU A 83 -19.76 -8.05 21.05
C GLU A 83 -20.60 -9.21 21.60
N THR A 84 -20.82 -10.29 20.83
CA THR A 84 -21.70 -11.40 21.23
C THR A 84 -20.92 -12.65 21.62
N SER A 85 -19.85 -12.51 22.41
CA SER A 85 -19.02 -13.65 22.78
C SER A 85 -19.52 -14.33 24.06
N VAL A 86 -20.49 -15.25 23.90
CA VAL A 86 -20.60 -16.42 24.80
C VAL A 86 -19.92 -17.65 24.18
N GLY A 87 -19.58 -17.66 22.88
CA GLY A 87 -19.10 -18.86 22.18
C GLY A 87 -17.74 -18.78 21.45
N ALA A 88 -17.44 -17.69 20.74
CA ALA A 88 -16.23 -17.62 19.91
C ALA A 88 -15.12 -16.81 20.58
N ALA A 89 -13.98 -17.44 20.88
CA ALA A 89 -12.84 -16.76 21.46
C ALA A 89 -12.45 -15.54 20.60
N PRO A 90 -12.35 -14.32 21.16
CA PRO A 90 -12.05 -13.08 20.43
C PRO A 90 -10.85 -13.18 19.46
N TRP A 91 -9.90 -14.05 19.82
CA TRP A 91 -8.69 -14.39 19.08
C TRP A 91 -8.95 -14.96 17.67
N VAL A 92 -10.06 -15.68 17.46
CA VAL A 92 -10.40 -16.26 16.15
C VAL A 92 -10.75 -15.17 15.15
N TYR A 93 -11.54 -14.18 15.56
CA TYR A 93 -11.88 -13.03 14.72
C TYR A 93 -10.61 -12.24 14.34
N TYR A 94 -9.74 -11.96 15.30
CA TYR A 94 -8.49 -11.26 15.04
C TYR A 94 -7.56 -12.02 14.09
N SER A 95 -7.45 -13.35 14.25
CA SER A 95 -6.64 -14.17 13.35
C SER A 95 -7.22 -14.21 11.93
N ILE A 96 -8.54 -14.30 11.79
CA ILE A 96 -9.22 -14.28 10.49
C ILE A 96 -9.04 -12.91 9.83
N TYR A 97 -9.25 -11.82 10.58
CA TYR A 97 -9.05 -10.46 10.10
C TYR A 97 -7.61 -10.23 9.63
N ALA A 98 -6.62 -10.60 10.46
CA ALA A 98 -5.20 -10.54 10.14
C ALA A 98 -4.87 -11.30 8.85
N PHE A 99 -5.43 -12.51 8.70
CA PHE A 99 -5.25 -13.35 7.53
C PHE A 99 -5.83 -12.71 6.27
N PHE A 100 -7.06 -12.20 6.31
CA PHE A 100 -7.68 -11.54 5.17
C PHE A 100 -6.94 -10.24 4.77
N VAL A 101 -6.50 -9.42 5.73
CA VAL A 101 -5.69 -8.22 5.44
C VAL A 101 -4.38 -8.61 4.74
N PHE A 102 -3.70 -9.65 5.22
CA PHE A 102 -2.48 -10.15 4.61
C PHE A 102 -2.72 -10.71 3.20
N LEU A 103 -3.79 -11.50 3.03
CA LEU A 103 -4.17 -12.09 1.76
C LEU A 103 -4.46 -11.01 0.72
N PHE A 104 -5.30 -10.03 1.05
CA PHE A 104 -5.64 -8.94 0.14
C PHE A 104 -4.44 -8.06 -0.19
N ASN A 105 -3.50 -7.86 0.74
CA ASN A 105 -2.28 -7.10 0.44
C ASN A 105 -1.40 -7.77 -0.63
N ILE A 106 -1.35 -9.11 -0.64
CA ILE A 106 -0.53 -9.86 -1.60
C ILE A 106 -1.20 -9.96 -2.98
N PHE A 107 -2.53 -10.13 -3.02
CA PHE A 107 -3.27 -10.36 -4.25
C PHE A 107 -3.50 -9.12 -5.11
N ASP A 108 -3.44 -7.92 -4.54
CA ASP A 108 -3.94 -6.69 -5.16
C ASP A 108 -3.20 -6.29 -6.47
N ILE A 109 -1.93 -6.67 -6.65
CA ILE A 109 -1.09 -6.08 -7.71
C ILE A 109 -0.12 -7.11 -8.34
N ALA A 110 -0.66 -8.08 -9.08
CA ALA A 110 0.14 -9.10 -9.77
C ALA A 110 0.94 -8.58 -11.00
N ASN A 111 0.47 -7.52 -11.67
CA ASN A 111 1.00 -7.10 -12.98
C ASN A 111 2.02 -5.94 -12.98
N LEU A 112 2.21 -5.26 -11.84
CA LEU A 112 3.03 -4.04 -11.76
C LEU A 112 4.51 -4.18 -12.20
N PRO A 113 5.25 -5.29 -11.95
CA PRO A 113 6.63 -5.42 -12.39
C PRO A 113 6.80 -5.40 -13.91
N LYS A 114 5.82 -5.96 -14.62
CA LYS A 114 5.83 -6.01 -16.08
C LYS A 114 5.63 -4.61 -16.65
N GLU A 115 4.64 -3.89 -16.14
CA GLU A 115 4.38 -2.50 -16.54
C GLU A 115 5.57 -1.60 -16.25
N ILE A 116 6.16 -1.68 -15.06
CA ILE A 116 7.35 -0.89 -14.71
C ILE A 116 8.51 -1.21 -15.66
N ALA A 117 8.76 -2.49 -15.97
CA ALA A 117 9.81 -2.86 -16.92
C ALA A 117 9.56 -2.29 -18.33
N ASP A 118 8.32 -2.33 -18.81
CA ASP A 118 7.93 -1.76 -20.10
C ASP A 118 8.07 -0.23 -20.11
N TYR A 119 7.69 0.45 -19.03
CA TYR A 119 7.92 1.89 -18.86
C TYR A 119 9.41 2.25 -18.85
N LEU A 120 10.25 1.46 -18.17
CA LEU A 120 11.70 1.69 -18.16
C LEU A 120 12.32 1.54 -19.54
N ASN A 121 11.88 0.52 -20.29
CA ASN A 121 12.31 0.34 -21.68
C ASN A 121 11.90 1.53 -22.55
N LYS A 122 10.67 2.04 -22.42
CA LYS A 122 10.19 3.22 -23.15
C LYS A 122 10.93 4.51 -22.79
N MET A 123 11.32 4.68 -21.53
CA MET A 123 12.06 5.85 -21.04
C MET A 123 13.57 5.77 -21.31
N GLY A 124 14.07 4.68 -21.91
CA GLY A 124 15.51 4.48 -22.10
C GLY A 124 16.26 4.38 -20.76
N ALA A 125 15.61 3.84 -19.72
CA ALA A 125 16.19 3.58 -18.40
C ALA A 125 16.46 2.08 -18.21
N ARG A 126 17.53 1.73 -17.51
CA ARG A 126 17.87 0.35 -17.15
C ARG A 126 18.32 0.24 -15.71
N ILE A 127 18.13 -0.94 -15.13
CA ILE A 127 18.77 -1.29 -13.86
C ILE A 127 20.21 -1.71 -14.17
N PRO A 128 21.22 -1.22 -13.44
CA PRO A 128 22.61 -1.63 -13.64
C PRO A 128 22.75 -3.15 -13.54
N ASN A 129 23.58 -3.74 -14.40
CA ASN A 129 23.88 -5.18 -14.46
C ASN A 129 22.75 -6.11 -14.94
N LEU A 130 21.60 -5.59 -15.38
CA LEU A 130 20.46 -6.38 -15.88
C LEU A 130 20.16 -6.08 -17.35
N LYS A 131 19.88 -7.13 -18.13
CA LYS A 131 19.44 -6.99 -19.53
C LYS A 131 17.98 -6.51 -19.57
N PRO A 132 17.63 -5.54 -20.43
CA PRO A 132 16.26 -5.06 -20.55
C PRO A 132 15.31 -6.18 -21.02
N GLY A 133 14.06 -6.15 -20.53
CA GLY A 133 13.05 -7.16 -20.83
C GLY A 133 12.88 -8.18 -19.70
N LYS A 134 12.92 -9.48 -20.03
CA LYS A 134 12.55 -10.57 -19.11
C LYS A 134 13.37 -10.59 -17.80
N ALA A 135 14.68 -10.35 -17.89
CA ALA A 135 15.56 -10.36 -16.70
C ALA A 135 15.21 -9.22 -15.73
N THR A 136 14.85 -8.03 -16.23
CA THR A 136 14.35 -6.92 -15.41
C THR A 136 13.03 -7.28 -14.72
N ILE A 137 12.10 -7.93 -15.44
CA ILE A 137 10.80 -8.34 -14.90
C ILE A 137 11.00 -9.32 -13.74
N GLU A 138 11.79 -10.37 -13.92
CA GLU A 138 12.06 -11.38 -12.87
C GLU A 138 12.70 -10.76 -11.62
N TYR A 139 13.65 -9.84 -11.82
CA TYR A 139 14.30 -9.13 -10.71
C TYR A 139 13.32 -8.27 -9.93
N LEU A 140 12.49 -7.47 -10.63
CA LEU A 140 11.48 -6.63 -10.00
C LEU A 140 10.41 -7.47 -9.28
N THR A 141 9.97 -8.59 -9.88
CA THR A 141 9.03 -9.52 -9.25
C THR A 141 9.58 -10.11 -7.96
N LYS A 142 10.86 -10.52 -7.93
CA LYS A 142 11.49 -11.05 -6.71
C LYS A 142 11.57 -10.00 -5.60
N ILE A 143 11.94 -8.78 -5.93
CA ILE A 143 11.98 -7.67 -4.96
C ILE A 143 10.58 -7.35 -4.45
N GLN A 144 9.61 -7.31 -5.35
CA GLN A 144 8.23 -7.01 -5.01
C GLN A 144 7.63 -8.05 -4.08
N ALA A 145 7.84 -9.34 -4.35
CA ALA A 145 7.34 -10.43 -3.50
C ALA A 145 7.91 -10.34 -2.07
N SER A 146 9.22 -10.13 -1.93
CA SER A 146 9.85 -9.98 -0.62
C SER A 146 9.36 -8.74 0.13
N THR A 147 9.27 -7.61 -0.58
CA THR A 147 8.80 -6.35 0.01
C THR A 147 7.34 -6.45 0.46
N ARG A 148 6.47 -7.08 -0.35
CA ARG A 148 5.05 -7.30 -0.02
C ARG A 148 4.85 -8.24 1.15
N PHE A 149 5.64 -9.30 1.24
CA PHE A 149 5.56 -10.20 2.37
C PHE A 149 5.75 -9.46 3.70
N TRP A 150 6.78 -8.61 3.79
CA TRP A 150 7.01 -7.77 4.97
C TRP A 150 5.97 -6.65 5.13
N GLY A 151 5.54 -6.04 4.04
CA GLY A 151 4.51 -4.99 4.05
C GLY A 151 3.15 -5.49 4.54
N GLY A 152 2.68 -6.62 4.01
CA GLY A 152 1.43 -7.26 4.42
C GLY A 152 1.48 -7.77 5.86
N LEU A 153 2.61 -8.31 6.30
CA LEU A 153 2.79 -8.75 7.69
C LEU A 153 2.70 -7.58 8.67
N LEU A 154 3.39 -6.47 8.38
CA LEU A 154 3.33 -5.26 9.20
C LEU A 154 1.94 -4.62 9.18
N LEU A 155 1.28 -4.56 8.01
CA LEU A 155 -0.06 -4.01 7.89
C LEU A 155 -1.09 -4.84 8.67
N SER A 156 -1.01 -6.17 8.57
CA SER A 156 -1.84 -7.11 9.29
C SER A 156 -1.68 -6.98 10.81
N LEU A 157 -0.44 -6.86 11.31
CA LEU A 157 -0.17 -6.61 12.73
C LEU A 157 -0.73 -5.27 13.20
N LEU A 158 -0.58 -4.20 12.41
CA LEU A 158 -1.13 -2.88 12.76
C LEU A 158 -2.66 -2.89 12.80
N ALA A 159 -3.30 -3.49 11.80
CA ALA A 159 -4.75 -3.58 11.73
C ALA A 159 -5.31 -4.43 12.90
N THR A 160 -4.65 -5.53 13.23
CA THR A 160 -5.01 -6.40 14.36
C THR A 160 -4.85 -5.66 15.70
N THR A 161 -3.73 -4.95 15.89
CA THR A 161 -3.50 -4.16 17.11
C THR A 161 -4.55 -3.07 17.25
N SER A 162 -4.88 -2.37 16.17
CA SER A 162 -5.91 -1.33 16.15
C SER A 162 -7.29 -1.85 16.56
N THR A 163 -7.69 -3.01 16.03
CA THR A 163 -9.00 -3.61 16.35
C THR A 163 -9.07 -4.16 17.79
N ILE A 164 -7.95 -4.61 18.36
CA ILE A 164 -7.86 -5.00 19.78
C ILE A 164 -8.02 -3.77 20.68
N LEU A 165 -7.33 -2.66 20.35
CA LEU A 165 -7.45 -1.41 21.09
C LEU A 165 -8.89 -0.87 21.06
N ASP A 166 -9.56 -0.95 19.91
CA ASP A 166 -10.96 -0.53 19.78
C ASP A 166 -11.90 -1.29 20.72
N ARG A 167 -11.71 -2.61 20.84
CA ARG A 167 -12.47 -3.43 21.78
C ARG A 167 -12.19 -3.02 23.22
N TYR A 168 -10.93 -2.78 23.57
CA TYR A 168 -10.55 -2.37 24.93
C TYR A 168 -11.18 -1.02 25.31
N LEU A 169 -11.17 -0.04 24.39
CA LEU A 169 -11.77 1.27 24.65
C LEU A 169 -13.30 1.21 24.77
N ARG A 170 -13.98 0.43 23.92
CA ARG A 170 -15.43 0.23 24.01
C ARG A 170 -15.85 -0.42 25.33
N SER A 171 -15.01 -1.28 25.89
CA SER A 171 -15.27 -1.90 27.21
C SER A 171 -15.18 -0.91 28.38
N ILE A 172 -14.49 0.23 28.21
CA ILE A 172 -14.28 1.21 29.28
C ILE A 172 -15.27 2.37 29.16
N ASN A 173 -15.60 2.80 27.92
CA ASN A 173 -16.54 3.89 27.65
C ASN A 173 -17.55 3.48 26.57
N GLU A 174 -18.80 3.22 26.97
CA GLU A 174 -19.92 2.88 26.07
C GLU A 174 -20.30 4.01 25.09
N GLY A 175 -19.80 5.24 25.29
CA GLY A 175 -20.06 6.41 24.46
C GLY A 175 -18.96 6.78 23.45
N PHE A 176 -17.85 6.03 23.37
CA PHE A 176 -16.74 6.40 22.49
C PHE A 176 -16.96 5.91 21.05
N SER A 177 -17.43 6.82 20.19
CA SER A 177 -17.80 6.53 18.79
C SER A 177 -16.59 6.45 17.83
N ILE A 178 -15.42 6.99 18.20
CA ILE A 178 -14.24 7.04 17.33
C ILE A 178 -13.28 5.88 17.66
N GLY A 179 -13.19 4.88 16.78
CA GLY A 179 -12.22 3.80 16.91
C GLY A 179 -10.83 4.16 16.34
N PHE A 180 -9.76 3.63 16.93
CA PHE A 180 -8.42 3.54 16.34
C PHE A 180 -8.42 2.97 14.92
N THR A 181 -9.32 2.05 14.58
CA THR A 181 -9.39 1.52 13.21
C THR A 181 -9.85 2.58 12.21
N SER A 182 -10.79 3.46 12.59
CA SER A 182 -11.18 4.58 11.73
C SER A 182 -10.07 5.63 11.65
N VAL A 183 -9.37 5.89 12.76
CA VAL A 183 -8.19 6.78 12.77
C VAL A 183 -7.07 6.24 11.86
N LEU A 184 -6.79 4.94 11.92
CA LEU A 184 -5.80 4.27 11.08
C LEU A 184 -6.15 4.49 9.60
N ILE A 185 -7.43 4.30 9.23
CA ILE A 185 -7.91 4.50 7.87
C ILE A 185 -7.73 5.96 7.44
N ILE A 186 -8.16 6.91 8.27
CA ILE A 186 -8.05 8.35 7.99
C ILE A 186 -6.60 8.76 7.73
N VAL A 187 -5.66 8.32 8.58
CA VAL A 187 -4.23 8.62 8.41
C VAL A 187 -3.71 8.03 7.09
N GLY A 188 -4.12 6.80 6.76
CA GLY A 188 -3.78 6.17 5.48
C GLY A 188 -4.24 7.00 4.28
N SER A 189 -5.51 7.41 4.28
CA SER A 189 -6.10 8.22 3.21
C SER A 189 -5.48 9.62 3.10
N ILE A 190 -5.12 10.26 4.21
CA ILE A 190 -4.45 11.57 4.20
C ILE A 190 -3.06 11.46 3.54
N ILE A 191 -2.32 10.40 3.82
CA ILE A 191 -1.01 10.16 3.21
C ILE A 191 -1.14 9.96 1.70
N GLU A 192 -2.14 9.18 1.28
CA GLU A 192 -2.44 8.95 -0.14
C GLU A 192 -2.85 10.24 -0.87
N LEU A 193 -3.73 11.03 -0.24
CA LEU A 193 -4.12 12.35 -0.74
C LEU A 193 -2.93 13.29 -0.88
N ARG A 194 -2.03 13.32 0.11
CA ARG A 194 -0.81 14.13 0.07
C ARG A 194 0.08 13.77 -1.12
N ARG A 195 0.25 12.47 -1.40
CA ARG A 195 1.05 12.00 -2.55
C ARG A 195 0.42 12.40 -3.88
N SER A 196 -0.89 12.22 -4.01
CA SER A 196 -1.64 12.63 -5.21
C SER A 196 -1.53 14.14 -5.44
N TYR A 197 -1.67 14.93 -4.37
CA TYR A 197 -1.52 16.38 -4.42
C TYR A 197 -0.11 16.82 -4.85
N GLN A 198 0.94 16.18 -4.30
CA GLN A 198 2.33 16.44 -4.71
C GLN A 198 2.56 16.10 -6.18
N ALA A 199 2.03 14.98 -6.65
CA ALA A 199 2.11 14.57 -8.05
C ALA A 199 1.40 15.56 -8.98
N TYR A 200 0.26 16.13 -8.56
CA TYR A 200 -0.45 17.14 -9.32
C TYR A 200 0.31 18.48 -9.37
N ASN A 201 0.90 18.90 -8.24
CA ASN A 201 1.60 20.18 -8.15
C ASN A 201 2.89 20.24 -8.98
N VAL A 202 3.51 19.11 -9.31
CA VAL A 202 4.69 19.08 -10.19
C VAL A 202 4.33 19.14 -11.68
N MET A 203 3.10 18.83 -12.09
CA MET A 203 2.69 18.83 -13.50
C MET A 203 2.82 20.20 -14.21
N PRO A 204 2.43 21.34 -13.62
CA PRO A 204 2.57 22.65 -14.26
C PRO A 204 4.04 23.05 -14.48
N SER A 205 4.91 22.74 -13.52
CA SER A 205 6.35 23.00 -13.68
C SER A 205 6.96 22.14 -14.78
N LEU A 206 6.46 20.92 -14.96
CA LEU A 206 6.89 20.01 -16.01
C LEU A 206 6.40 20.49 -17.38
N SER A 207 5.18 21.02 -17.48
CA SER A 207 4.63 21.54 -18.74
C SER A 207 5.35 22.81 -19.20
N GLU A 208 5.69 23.72 -18.28
CA GLU A 208 6.54 24.88 -18.59
C GLU A 208 7.94 24.45 -19.04
N ALA A 209 8.53 23.44 -18.39
CA ALA A 209 9.83 22.91 -18.78
C ALA A 209 9.79 22.24 -20.17
N LEU A 210 8.78 21.43 -20.47
CA LEU A 210 8.62 20.78 -21.78
C LEU A 210 8.44 21.82 -22.89
N LYS A 211 7.64 22.86 -22.63
CA LYS A 211 7.43 23.97 -23.58
C LYS A 211 8.72 24.73 -23.88
N ARG A 212 9.66 24.84 -22.92
CA ARG A 212 11.01 25.40 -23.15
C ARG A 212 11.91 24.52 -24.02
N TYR A 213 11.68 23.20 -24.04
CA TYR A 213 12.44 22.24 -24.82
C TYR A 213 11.80 21.87 -26.16
N GLY A 214 10.70 22.54 -26.55
CA GLY A 214 10.10 22.42 -27.88
C GLY A 214 9.32 21.12 -28.10
N VAL A 215 8.84 20.48 -27.02
CA VAL A 215 7.88 19.36 -27.06
C VAL A 215 6.52 19.83 -26.55
#